data_AF-A0A255T1C6-F1
#
_entry.id   AF-A0A255T1C6-F1
#
_cell.length_a   1.000
_cell.length_b   1.000
_cell.length_c   1.000
_cell.angle_alpha   90.00
_cell.angle_beta   90.00
_cell.angle_gamma   90.00
#
_symmetry.space_group_name_H-M   'P 1'
#
loop_
_entity.id
_entity.type
_entity.pdbx_description
1 polymer ?
#
loop_
_entity_poly.entity_id
_entity_poly.type
_entity_poly.pdbx_seq_one_letter_code
_entity_poly.pdbx_strand_id
1 'polypeptide(L)'
;MPGGMPQHGETRNVKVVIDGVGYDAQLKNQGFDRSKYDGHADMIQIRYSEGSALVKRLCEVFCSTWNYVESIKNLPENINRKFTIRIPEEHQEFLALSTTDLPNVYVADCITTAVKAEVKTEVSTMSELDFETFEPREDKSAGIKQVTRLQKVRQLDRSIGDYLKLLYDYRCQMTGEKVGDEYNTLVVEAHHIIPFTESMNNDTSNIIILSPSYHRIIHKAKPVFDRTNLSFRFPNGLVEKVKIDKHLTNG
;
A
#
# COMPACT_ATOMS: atom_id res chain seq x y z
N MET A 1 6.83 -19.91 12.97
CA MET A 1 5.81 -20.71 12.27
C MET A 1 5.80 -22.14 12.83
N PRO A 2 4.81 -22.49 13.65
CA PRO A 2 4.60 -23.89 14.04
C PRO A 2 4.40 -24.75 12.79
N GLY A 3 5.21 -25.80 12.63
CA GLY A 3 5.29 -26.63 11.43
C GLY A 3 6.29 -26.17 10.36
N GLY A 4 6.85 -24.96 10.44
CA GLY A 4 7.84 -24.44 9.48
C GLY A 4 7.32 -24.23 8.06
N MET A 5 8.15 -23.63 7.18
CA MET A 5 7.86 -23.59 5.74
C MET A 5 8.07 -24.99 5.14
N PRO A 6 7.26 -25.38 4.12
CA PRO A 6 7.48 -26.63 3.40
C PRO A 6 8.84 -26.63 2.70
N GLN A 7 9.55 -27.74 2.80
CA GLN A 7 10.83 -27.95 2.10
C GLN A 7 10.64 -27.97 0.58
N HIS A 8 11.70 -27.73 -0.18
CA HIS A 8 11.64 -27.74 -1.64
C HIS A 8 11.01 -29.03 -2.20
N GLY A 9 9.93 -28.89 -2.96
CA GLY A 9 9.14 -30.03 -3.49
C GLY A 9 8.08 -30.59 -2.53
N GLU A 10 8.08 -30.20 -1.26
CA GLU A 10 7.10 -30.65 -0.27
C GLU A 10 5.71 -30.06 -0.56
N THR A 11 4.69 -30.89 -0.40
CA THR A 11 3.29 -30.47 -0.37
C THR A 11 2.69 -30.86 0.97
N ARG A 12 1.95 -29.93 1.57
CA ARG A 12 1.34 -30.12 2.88
C ARG A 12 -0.11 -29.69 2.86
N ASN A 13 -0.98 -30.48 3.49
CA ASN A 13 -2.36 -30.07 3.72
C ASN A 13 -2.40 -28.98 4.79
N VAL A 14 -3.15 -27.91 4.50
CA VAL A 14 -3.27 -26.73 5.36
C VAL A 14 -4.73 -26.29 5.44
N LYS A 15 -5.05 -25.50 6.46
CA LYS A 15 -6.30 -24.74 6.52
C LYS A 15 -6.02 -23.26 6.28
N VAL A 16 -6.81 -22.66 5.41
CA VAL A 16 -6.84 -21.22 5.17
C VAL A 16 -8.10 -20.67 5.80
N VAL A 17 -7.97 -19.78 6.77
CA VAL A 17 -9.07 -19.15 7.49
C VAL A 17 -9.38 -17.80 6.85
N ILE A 18 -10.60 -17.64 6.33
CA ILE A 18 -11.10 -16.39 5.76
C ILE A 18 -12.32 -15.99 6.58
N ASP A 19 -12.32 -14.79 7.15
CA ASP A 19 -13.40 -14.26 8.00
C ASP A 19 -13.82 -15.23 9.13
N GLY A 20 -12.86 -15.93 9.72
CA GLY A 20 -13.10 -16.90 10.80
C GLY A 20 -13.56 -18.29 10.34
N VAL A 21 -13.81 -18.48 9.04
CA VAL A 21 -14.19 -19.79 8.46
C VAL A 21 -12.96 -20.48 7.88
N GLY A 22 -12.71 -21.73 8.29
CA GLY A 22 -11.57 -22.52 7.83
C GLY A 22 -11.88 -23.34 6.57
N TYR A 23 -11.01 -23.23 5.57
CA TYR A 23 -11.10 -23.94 4.30
C TYR A 23 -9.89 -24.84 4.07
N ASP A 24 -10.11 -26.04 3.55
CA ASP A 24 -9.02 -26.97 3.25
C ASP A 24 -8.29 -26.57 1.95
N ALA A 25 -6.95 -26.59 2.01
CA ALA A 25 -6.08 -26.28 0.90
C ALA A 25 -4.76 -27.07 1.00
N GLN A 26 -3.90 -26.92 0.00
CA GLN A 26 -2.55 -27.49 -0.01
C GLN A 26 -1.50 -26.40 -0.17
N LEU A 27 -0.55 -26.33 0.74
CA LEU A 27 0.64 -25.50 0.61
C LEU A 27 1.73 -26.33 -0.08
N LYS A 28 2.17 -25.87 -1.24
CA LYS A 28 3.21 -26.54 -2.03
C LYS A 28 4.41 -25.62 -2.19
N ASN A 29 5.58 -26.11 -1.83
CA ASN A 29 6.83 -25.55 -2.33
C ASN A 29 7.17 -26.25 -3.66
N GLN A 30 7.29 -25.47 -4.73
CA GLN A 30 7.48 -26.02 -6.06
C GLN A 30 8.86 -26.67 -6.21
N GLY A 31 8.87 -27.99 -6.45
CA GLY A 31 10.09 -28.77 -6.72
C GLY A 31 10.58 -28.61 -8.16
N PHE A 32 10.96 -27.40 -8.56
CA PHE A 32 11.56 -27.17 -9.88
C PHE A 32 13.04 -27.59 -9.89
N ASP A 33 13.54 -27.96 -11.08
CA ASP A 33 14.93 -28.37 -11.24
C ASP A 33 15.88 -27.18 -11.02
N ARG A 34 16.52 -27.13 -9.85
CA ARG A 34 17.44 -26.06 -9.47
C ARG A 34 18.67 -25.95 -10.38
N SER A 35 19.05 -27.03 -11.08
CA SER A 35 20.18 -26.97 -12.02
C SER A 35 19.84 -26.17 -13.29
N LYS A 36 18.55 -26.12 -13.67
CA LYS A 36 18.06 -25.35 -14.82
C LYS A 36 17.67 -23.93 -14.46
N TYR A 37 17.39 -23.68 -13.19
CA TYR A 37 16.93 -22.40 -12.64
C TYR A 37 17.80 -21.99 -11.45
N ASP A 38 19.12 -21.97 -11.67
CA ASP A 38 20.08 -21.65 -10.61
C ASP A 38 19.86 -20.20 -10.13
N GLY A 39 19.90 -20.00 -8.81
CA GLY A 39 19.61 -18.71 -8.16
C GLY A 39 18.12 -18.34 -8.00
N HIS A 40 17.17 -19.13 -8.50
CA HIS A 40 15.74 -18.86 -8.27
C HIS A 40 15.33 -19.23 -6.84
N ALA A 41 14.60 -18.31 -6.17
CA ALA A 41 13.99 -18.57 -4.88
C ALA A 41 12.89 -19.65 -4.98
N ASP A 42 12.67 -20.37 -3.89
CA ASP A 42 11.57 -21.33 -3.78
C ASP A 42 10.22 -20.62 -4.00
N MET A 43 9.32 -21.27 -4.75
CA MET A 43 7.99 -20.74 -5.04
C MET A 43 6.95 -21.49 -4.20
N ILE A 44 6.37 -20.79 -3.24
CA ILE A 44 5.29 -21.30 -2.40
C ILE A 44 3.94 -21.01 -3.06
N GLN A 45 3.08 -22.02 -3.14
CA GLN A 45 1.74 -21.92 -3.71
C GLN A 45 0.70 -22.49 -2.76
N ILE A 46 -0.41 -21.78 -2.58
CA ILE A 46 -1.63 -22.37 -2.05
C ILE A 46 -2.43 -22.94 -3.23
N ARG A 47 -2.72 -24.23 -3.17
CA ARG A 47 -3.47 -24.97 -4.17
C ARG A 47 -4.80 -25.43 -3.59
N TYR A 48 -5.83 -25.40 -4.43
CA TYR A 48 -7.17 -25.84 -4.11
C TYR A 48 -7.81 -26.47 -5.36
N SER A 49 -8.81 -27.32 -5.16
CA SER A 49 -9.54 -27.94 -6.28
C SER A 49 -10.64 -27.03 -6.82
N GLU A 50 -10.96 -27.17 -8.11
CA GLU A 50 -11.95 -26.36 -8.83
C GLU A 50 -13.37 -26.43 -8.25
N GLY A 51 -13.69 -27.46 -7.45
CA GLY A 51 -14.97 -27.62 -6.77
C GLY A 51 -14.96 -27.28 -5.28
N SER A 52 -13.81 -26.87 -4.72
CA SER A 52 -13.66 -26.65 -3.28
C SER A 52 -14.52 -25.50 -2.74
N ALA A 53 -14.85 -25.54 -1.46
CA ALA A 53 -15.49 -24.41 -0.79
C ALA A 53 -14.60 -23.15 -0.81
N LEU A 54 -13.27 -23.33 -0.83
CA LEU A 54 -12.30 -22.24 -0.89
C LEU A 54 -12.43 -21.45 -2.19
N VAL A 55 -12.51 -22.11 -3.36
CA VAL A 55 -12.62 -21.39 -4.63
C VAL A 55 -13.94 -20.61 -4.72
N LYS A 56 -15.05 -21.20 -4.25
CA LYS A 56 -16.33 -20.48 -4.18
C LYS A 56 -16.23 -19.23 -3.33
N ARG A 57 -15.62 -19.35 -2.13
CA ARG A 57 -15.41 -18.20 -1.25
C ARG A 57 -14.49 -17.15 -1.88
N LEU A 58 -13.40 -17.55 -2.52
CA LEU A 58 -12.49 -16.62 -3.18
C LEU A 58 -13.19 -15.88 -4.34
N CYS A 59 -14.00 -16.55 -5.14
CA CYS A 59 -14.79 -15.91 -6.21
C CYS A 59 -15.83 -14.93 -5.65
N GLU A 60 -16.50 -15.27 -4.54
CA GLU A 60 -17.44 -14.38 -3.86
C GLU A 60 -16.75 -13.11 -3.32
N VAL A 61 -15.62 -13.29 -2.64
CA VAL A 61 -14.88 -12.19 -2.00
C VAL A 61 -14.20 -11.30 -3.03
N PHE A 62 -13.58 -11.90 -4.05
CA PHE A 62 -12.86 -11.21 -5.13
C PHE A 62 -13.72 -11.05 -6.38
N CYS A 63 -15.00 -10.72 -6.19
CA CYS A 63 -15.96 -10.66 -7.28
C CYS A 63 -15.63 -9.54 -8.29
N SER A 64 -14.99 -8.45 -7.86
CA SER A 64 -14.61 -7.36 -8.76
C SER A 64 -13.55 -7.80 -9.76
N THR A 65 -12.44 -8.39 -9.28
CA THR A 65 -11.42 -8.96 -10.16
C THR A 65 -12.00 -10.10 -11.00
N TRP A 66 -12.81 -10.99 -10.39
CA TRP A 66 -13.41 -12.13 -11.07
C TRP A 66 -14.29 -11.71 -12.26
N ASN A 67 -15.23 -10.81 -12.02
CA ASN A 67 -16.16 -10.32 -13.05
C ASN A 67 -15.42 -9.62 -14.19
N TYR A 68 -14.37 -8.85 -13.88
CA TYR A 68 -13.52 -8.22 -14.90
C TYR A 68 -12.84 -9.29 -15.78
N VAL A 69 -12.23 -10.31 -15.18
CA VAL A 69 -11.58 -11.40 -15.90
C VAL A 69 -12.57 -12.19 -16.75
N GLU A 70 -13.75 -12.51 -16.23
CA GLU A 70 -14.81 -13.18 -16.99
C GLU A 70 -15.29 -12.33 -18.17
N SER A 71 -15.48 -11.02 -17.97
CA SER A 71 -15.92 -10.12 -19.04
C SER A 71 -14.98 -10.15 -20.25
N ILE A 72 -13.67 -10.23 -20.01
CA ILE A 72 -12.64 -10.27 -21.06
C ILE A 72 -12.55 -11.66 -21.71
N LYS A 73 -12.63 -12.73 -20.92
CA LYS A 73 -12.57 -14.11 -21.43
C LYS A 73 -13.78 -14.45 -22.30
N ASN A 74 -14.93 -13.87 -21.98
CA ASN A 74 -16.19 -14.12 -22.70
C ASN A 74 -16.35 -13.28 -23.97
N LEU A 75 -15.38 -12.42 -24.31
CA LEU A 75 -15.37 -11.72 -25.61
C LEU A 75 -15.15 -12.74 -26.75
N PRO A 76 -15.91 -12.65 -27.86
CA PRO A 76 -15.84 -13.61 -28.96
C PRO A 76 -14.43 -13.90 -29.49
N GLU A 77 -13.58 -12.86 -29.56
CA GLU A 77 -12.19 -12.93 -30.02
C GLU A 77 -11.22 -13.62 -29.03
N ASN A 78 -11.63 -13.80 -27.78
CA ASN A 78 -10.81 -14.34 -26.70
C ASN A 78 -11.22 -15.76 -26.28
N ILE A 79 -12.38 -16.24 -26.77
CA ILE A 79 -12.85 -17.60 -26.51
C ILE A 79 -11.76 -18.60 -26.96
N ASN A 80 -11.39 -19.50 -26.04
CA ASN A 80 -10.33 -20.51 -26.23
C ASN A 80 -8.91 -19.97 -26.45
N ARG A 81 -8.67 -18.66 -26.34
CA ARG A 81 -7.34 -18.08 -26.46
C ARG A 81 -6.61 -18.16 -25.11
N LYS A 82 -5.33 -18.57 -25.14
CA LYS A 82 -4.42 -18.42 -24.00
C LYS A 82 -3.68 -17.09 -24.10
N PHE A 83 -3.91 -16.20 -23.14
CA PHE A 83 -3.27 -14.90 -23.05
C PHE A 83 -3.26 -14.41 -21.61
N THR A 84 -2.42 -13.41 -21.33
CA THR A 84 -2.34 -12.76 -20.01
C THR A 84 -3.32 -11.60 -19.95
N ILE A 85 -4.19 -11.59 -18.94
CA ILE A 85 -5.09 -10.47 -18.67
C ILE A 85 -4.40 -9.55 -17.65
N ARG A 86 -4.20 -8.29 -18.01
CA ARG A 86 -3.69 -7.27 -17.09
C ARG A 86 -4.87 -6.68 -16.32
N ILE A 87 -4.83 -6.78 -14.98
CA ILE A 87 -5.89 -6.23 -14.12
C ILE A 87 -5.64 -4.73 -13.90
N PRO A 88 -6.58 -3.84 -14.28
CA PRO A 88 -6.52 -2.42 -13.99
C PRO A 88 -6.54 -2.13 -12.50
N GLU A 89 -5.99 -0.98 -12.09
CA GLU A 89 -5.82 -0.61 -10.67
C GLU A 89 -7.15 -0.60 -9.90
N GLU A 90 -8.23 -0.15 -10.54
CA GLU A 90 -9.59 -0.10 -9.99
C GLU A 90 -10.17 -1.48 -9.68
N HIS A 91 -9.67 -2.53 -10.33
CA HIS A 91 -10.11 -3.92 -10.14
C HIS A 91 -9.09 -4.77 -9.39
N GLN A 92 -7.94 -4.22 -9.00
CA GLN A 92 -6.93 -4.96 -8.27
C GLN A 92 -7.44 -5.27 -6.85
N GLU A 93 -7.34 -6.52 -6.46
CA GLU A 93 -7.66 -6.99 -5.11
C GLU A 93 -6.49 -7.84 -4.61
N PHE A 94 -6.28 -7.86 -3.29
CA PHE A 94 -5.12 -8.54 -2.70
C PHE A 94 -5.55 -9.54 -1.64
N LEU A 95 -4.79 -10.62 -1.54
CA LEU A 95 -4.90 -11.61 -0.47
C LEU A 95 -3.58 -11.60 0.31
N ALA A 96 -3.62 -11.20 1.58
CA ALA A 96 -2.48 -11.31 2.47
C ALA A 96 -2.61 -12.58 3.33
N LEU A 97 -1.53 -13.36 3.41
CA LEU A 97 -1.52 -14.61 4.16
C LEU A 97 -0.59 -14.49 5.36
N SER A 98 -1.15 -14.73 6.54
CA SER A 98 -0.46 -14.65 7.82
C SER A 98 -0.43 -16.03 8.47
N THR A 99 0.68 -16.32 9.14
CA THR A 99 0.83 -17.58 9.89
C THR A 99 0.23 -17.45 11.28
N THR A 100 -0.26 -18.55 11.83
CA THR A 100 -0.80 -18.60 13.19
C THR A 100 0.09 -19.43 14.11
N ASP A 101 -0.25 -19.45 15.40
CA ASP A 101 0.36 -20.33 16.39
C ASP A 101 -0.12 -21.79 16.27
N LEU A 102 -1.13 -22.04 15.43
CA LEU A 102 -1.58 -23.38 15.10
C LEU A 102 -0.82 -23.92 13.89
N PRO A 103 -0.29 -25.16 13.95
CA PRO A 103 0.44 -25.74 12.84
C PRO A 103 -0.47 -25.91 11.63
N ASN A 104 0.04 -25.54 10.44
CA ASN A 104 -0.65 -25.69 9.17
C ASN A 104 -1.96 -24.90 9.04
N VAL A 105 -2.15 -23.86 9.86
CA VAL A 105 -3.29 -22.94 9.79
C VAL A 105 -2.78 -21.55 9.42
N TYR A 106 -3.35 -21.00 8.35
CA TYR A 106 -3.05 -19.67 7.82
C TYR A 106 -4.31 -18.82 7.92
N VAL A 107 -4.15 -17.54 8.24
CA VAL A 107 -5.23 -16.55 8.15
C VAL A 107 -5.04 -15.77 6.86
N ALA A 108 -6.11 -15.67 6.09
CA ALA A 108 -6.16 -14.93 4.84
C ALA A 108 -6.95 -13.64 5.06
N ASP A 109 -6.27 -12.53 4.85
CA ASP A 109 -6.83 -11.19 4.85
C ASP A 109 -7.16 -10.79 3.41
N CYS A 110 -8.46 -10.71 3.12
CA CYS A 110 -8.94 -10.24 1.84
C CYS A 110 -9.01 -8.70 1.81
N ILE A 111 -8.35 -8.11 0.83
CA ILE A 111 -8.28 -6.66 0.59
C ILE A 111 -8.97 -6.40 -0.75
N THR A 112 -10.30 -6.28 -0.69
CA THR A 112 -11.18 -6.11 -1.85
C THR A 112 -11.26 -4.66 -2.29
N THR A 113 -11.83 -4.41 -3.48
CA THR A 113 -12.11 -3.04 -3.95
C THR A 113 -13.04 -2.29 -3.00
N ALA A 114 -14.04 -2.98 -2.43
CA ALA A 114 -14.94 -2.41 -1.43
C ALA A 114 -14.19 -1.99 -0.16
N VAL A 115 -13.33 -2.86 0.39
CA VAL A 115 -12.51 -2.52 1.57
C VAL A 115 -11.59 -1.33 1.26
N LYS A 116 -10.97 -1.30 0.08
CA LYS A 116 -10.13 -0.15 -0.35
C LYS A 116 -10.94 1.14 -0.46
N ALA A 117 -12.18 1.07 -0.97
CA ALA A 117 -13.06 2.23 -1.09
C ALA A 117 -13.54 2.75 0.26
N GLU A 118 -13.87 1.85 1.20
CA GLU A 118 -14.22 2.20 2.58
C GLU A 118 -13.06 2.90 3.29
N VAL A 119 -11.86 2.32 3.23
CA VAL A 119 -10.64 2.93 3.79
C VAL A 119 -10.38 4.27 3.12
N LYS A 120 -10.49 4.38 1.79
CA LYS A 120 -10.32 5.65 1.09
C LYS A 120 -11.30 6.70 1.57
N THR A 121 -12.58 6.33 1.75
CA THR A 121 -13.61 7.25 2.25
C THR A 121 -13.29 7.72 3.66
N GLU A 122 -12.93 6.82 4.58
CA GLU A 122 -12.55 7.18 5.95
C GLU A 122 -11.32 8.06 5.99
N VAL A 123 -10.26 7.67 5.28
CA VAL A 123 -9.01 8.43 5.23
C VAL A 123 -9.27 9.81 4.61
N SER A 124 -10.08 9.93 3.57
CA SER A 124 -10.44 11.24 2.98
C SER A 124 -11.26 12.15 3.90
N THR A 125 -11.86 11.63 4.98
CA THR A 125 -12.48 12.49 6.01
C THR A 125 -11.48 13.08 7.00
N MET A 126 -10.23 12.58 7.00
CA MET A 126 -9.15 13.09 7.84
C MET A 126 -8.34 14.14 7.10
N SER A 127 -7.87 15.17 7.81
CA SER A 127 -6.87 16.08 7.24
C SER A 127 -5.51 15.39 7.16
N GLU A 128 -4.71 15.70 6.13
CA GLU A 128 -3.35 15.16 5.98
C GLU A 128 -2.52 15.38 7.24
N LEU A 129 -2.61 16.58 7.82
CA LEU A 129 -1.93 16.90 9.06
C LEU A 129 -2.35 16.00 10.23
N ASP A 130 -3.65 15.73 10.40
CA ASP A 130 -4.12 14.82 11.46
C ASP A 130 -3.63 13.38 11.22
N PHE A 131 -3.59 12.95 9.95
CA PHE A 131 -3.08 11.64 9.53
C PHE A 131 -1.56 11.50 9.78
N GLU A 132 -0.78 12.55 9.51
CA GLU A 132 0.67 12.56 9.70
C GLU A 132 1.08 12.68 11.18
N THR A 133 0.34 13.45 11.97
CA THR A 133 0.80 13.85 13.32
C THR A 133 0.23 12.96 14.43
N PHE A 134 -0.88 12.24 14.22
CA PHE A 134 -1.53 11.39 15.23
C PHE A 134 -1.49 12.02 16.65
N GLU A 135 -1.78 13.32 16.76
CA GLU A 135 -1.69 13.99 18.07
C GLU A 135 -2.91 13.60 18.93
N PRO A 136 -2.69 13.14 20.18
CA PRO A 136 -3.79 12.93 21.11
C PRO A 136 -4.45 14.29 21.42
N ARG A 137 -5.71 14.46 21.03
CA ARG A 137 -6.56 15.60 21.43
C ARG A 137 -7.47 15.16 22.57
N GLU A 138 -7.43 15.87 23.70
CA GLU A 138 -8.41 15.67 24.79
C GLU A 138 -9.73 16.36 24.44
N ASP A 139 -10.77 15.56 24.17
CA ASP A 139 -12.15 16.04 24.08
C ASP A 139 -12.87 15.77 25.41
N LYS A 140 -13.28 16.85 26.10
CA LYS A 140 -14.01 16.80 27.38
C LYS A 140 -15.50 16.48 27.22
N SER A 141 -15.99 16.21 26.00
CA SER A 141 -17.39 15.90 25.69
C SER A 141 -17.65 14.49 25.12
N ALA A 142 -16.62 13.64 25.04
CA ALA A 142 -16.73 12.33 24.40
C ALA A 142 -17.51 11.28 25.24
N GLY A 143 -18.57 10.71 24.67
CA GLY A 143 -19.20 9.46 25.12
C GLY A 143 -18.81 8.28 24.22
N ILE A 144 -18.52 7.12 24.81
CA ILE A 144 -18.09 5.92 24.08
C ILE A 144 -19.25 5.38 23.23
N LYS A 145 -19.14 5.50 21.90
CA LYS A 145 -19.96 4.75 20.96
C LYS A 145 -19.22 3.47 20.62
N GLN A 146 -19.55 2.36 21.30
CA GLN A 146 -19.00 1.05 20.96
C GLN A 146 -19.51 0.63 19.57
N VAL A 147 -18.61 0.59 18.60
CA VAL A 147 -18.84 -0.03 17.30
C VAL A 147 -17.74 -1.08 17.12
N THR A 148 -18.13 -2.35 17.09
CA THR A 148 -17.20 -3.44 16.79
C THR A 148 -16.91 -3.42 15.29
N ARG A 149 -15.71 -3.00 14.87
CA ARG A 149 -15.26 -3.11 13.48
C ARG A 149 -13.79 -3.53 13.40
N LEU A 150 -13.47 -4.31 12.37
CA LEU A 150 -12.13 -4.77 12.05
C LEU A 150 -11.36 -3.60 11.41
N GLN A 151 -10.54 -2.89 12.20
CA GLN A 151 -9.78 -1.73 11.73
C GLN A 151 -8.42 -2.19 11.16
N LYS A 152 -8.32 -2.31 9.83
CA LYS A 152 -7.04 -2.56 9.15
C LYS A 152 -6.37 -1.23 8.84
N VAL A 153 -5.53 -0.75 9.76
CA VAL A 153 -4.71 0.44 9.55
C VAL A 153 -3.54 0.06 8.62
N ARG A 154 -3.46 0.67 7.43
CA ARG A 154 -2.24 0.62 6.62
C ARG A 154 -1.19 1.47 7.32
N GLN A 155 -0.16 0.83 7.86
CA GLN A 155 1.00 1.53 8.38
C GLN A 155 1.79 2.12 7.20
N LEU A 156 1.97 3.44 7.19
CA LEU A 156 2.76 4.12 6.17
C LEU A 156 4.20 3.59 6.20
N ASP A 157 4.72 3.19 5.03
CA ASP A 157 6.12 2.77 4.92
C ASP A 157 7.02 3.99 5.02
N ARG A 158 7.49 4.26 6.25
CA ARG A 158 8.35 5.40 6.57
C ARG A 158 9.73 5.30 5.90
N SER A 159 10.13 4.11 5.43
CA SER A 159 11.44 3.91 4.81
C SER A 159 11.61 4.72 3.52
N ILE A 160 10.52 4.95 2.77
CA ILE A 160 10.53 5.76 1.54
C ILE A 160 10.87 7.22 1.88
N GLY A 161 10.22 7.78 2.89
CA GLY A 161 10.50 9.13 3.35
C GLY A 161 11.93 9.28 3.88
N ASP A 162 12.42 8.31 4.65
CA ASP A 162 13.78 8.35 5.19
C ASP A 162 14.86 8.20 4.11
N TYR A 163 14.62 7.35 3.10
CA TYR A 163 15.48 7.29 1.91
C TYR A 163 15.54 8.62 1.18
N LEU A 164 14.40 9.29 0.98
CA LEU A 164 14.38 10.60 0.32
C LEU A 164 15.12 11.66 1.17
N LYS A 165 14.97 11.68 2.49
CA LYS A 165 15.76 12.59 3.35
C LYS A 165 17.27 12.39 3.15
N LEU A 166 17.74 11.15 3.07
CA LEU A 166 19.13 10.82 2.78
C LEU A 166 19.54 11.27 1.38
N LEU A 167 18.72 11.00 0.34
CA LEU A 167 18.97 11.40 -1.04
C LEU A 167 19.21 12.91 -1.16
N TYR A 168 18.49 13.71 -0.38
CA TYR A 168 18.60 15.16 -0.34
C TYR A 168 19.63 15.71 0.65
N ASP A 169 20.45 14.86 1.29
CA ASP A 169 21.38 15.27 2.35
C ASP A 169 20.68 16.11 3.45
N TYR A 170 19.44 15.73 3.77
CA TYR A 170 18.58 16.41 4.73
C TYR A 170 18.37 17.90 4.44
N ARG A 171 18.35 18.27 3.15
CA ARG A 171 18.03 19.64 2.71
C ARG A 171 16.57 19.77 2.31
N CYS A 172 15.98 20.90 2.66
CA CYS A 172 14.65 21.27 2.17
C CYS A 172 14.71 21.49 0.64
N GLN A 173 13.82 20.86 -0.11
CA GLN A 173 13.76 20.97 -1.57
C GLN A 173 13.37 22.37 -2.05
N MET A 174 12.61 23.10 -1.24
CA MET A 174 12.13 24.45 -1.56
C MET A 174 13.13 25.54 -1.17
N THR A 175 13.89 25.38 -0.07
CA THR A 175 14.81 26.42 0.39
C THR A 175 16.28 26.11 0.07
N GLY A 176 16.66 24.83 -0.05
CA GLY A 176 18.03 24.35 -0.19
C GLY A 176 18.80 24.21 1.13
N GLU A 177 18.16 24.62 2.23
CA GLU A 177 18.79 24.74 3.55
C GLU A 177 18.84 23.39 4.27
N LYS A 178 19.90 23.21 5.05
CA LYS A 178 20.09 22.08 5.95
C LYS A 178 19.69 22.53 7.36
N VAL A 179 18.40 22.49 7.65
CA VAL A 179 17.84 23.03 8.89
C VAL A 179 18.33 22.21 10.08
N GLY A 180 18.87 22.89 11.10
CA GLY A 180 19.39 22.27 12.32
C GLY A 180 20.89 21.99 12.33
N ASP A 181 21.60 22.17 11.21
CA ASP A 181 23.03 21.84 11.07
C ASP A 181 23.91 22.59 12.10
N GLU A 182 23.56 23.85 12.40
CA GLU A 182 24.23 24.66 13.43
C GLU A 182 24.10 24.09 14.86
N TYR A 183 23.07 23.27 15.10
CA TYR A 183 22.86 22.55 16.36
C TYR A 183 23.28 21.07 16.25
N ASN A 184 24.02 20.69 15.20
CA ASN A 184 24.44 19.31 14.91
C ASN A 184 23.24 18.34 14.84
N THR A 185 22.14 18.78 14.22
CA THR A 185 20.93 17.97 13.99
C THR A 185 20.41 18.16 12.57
N LEU A 186 19.60 17.23 12.09
CA LEU A 186 19.09 17.19 10.72
C LEU A 186 17.57 17.20 10.77
N VAL A 187 16.97 18.34 10.39
CA VAL A 187 15.54 18.57 10.59
C VAL A 187 14.84 18.83 9.26
N VAL A 188 14.30 17.77 8.67
CA VAL A 188 13.43 17.84 7.50
C VAL A 188 12.32 16.79 7.58
N GLU A 189 11.22 17.08 6.92
CA GLU A 189 9.99 16.28 6.93
C GLU A 189 9.66 15.87 5.50
N ALA A 190 9.18 14.64 5.33
CA ALA A 190 8.62 14.18 4.07
C ALA A 190 7.14 14.55 4.05
N HIS A 191 6.69 15.15 2.95
CA HIS A 191 5.32 15.64 2.78
C HIS A 191 4.77 15.19 1.44
N HIS A 192 3.52 14.74 1.41
CA HIS A 192 2.86 14.36 0.15
C HIS A 192 2.49 15.61 -0.67
N ILE A 193 2.85 15.63 -1.96
CA ILE A 193 2.51 16.71 -2.88
C ILE A 193 0.98 16.78 -3.08
N ILE A 194 0.38 15.63 -3.36
CA ILE A 194 -1.07 15.43 -3.25
C ILE A 194 -1.29 14.66 -1.94
N PRO A 195 -2.10 15.18 -0.99
CA PRO A 195 -2.35 14.53 0.29
C PRO A 195 -2.53 13.01 0.17
N PHE A 196 -1.88 12.24 1.03
CA PHE A 196 -2.10 10.79 1.10
C PHE A 196 -3.57 10.50 1.38
N THR A 197 -4.24 11.34 2.17
CA THR A 197 -5.66 11.14 2.47
C THR A 197 -6.60 11.27 1.27
N GLU A 198 -6.12 11.90 0.19
CA GLU A 198 -6.86 12.07 -1.07
C GLU A 198 -6.41 11.06 -2.13
N SER A 199 -5.09 10.92 -2.29
CA SER A 199 -4.48 10.14 -3.37
C SER A 199 -4.26 8.67 -3.03
N MET A 200 -4.10 8.34 -1.74
CA MET A 200 -3.57 7.06 -1.25
C MET A 200 -2.22 6.68 -1.88
N ASN A 201 -1.50 7.66 -2.42
CA ASN A 201 -0.26 7.47 -3.15
C ASN A 201 0.95 7.87 -2.26
N ASN A 202 1.74 6.87 -1.88
CA ASN A 202 2.98 7.04 -1.10
C ASN A 202 4.24 6.81 -1.96
N ASP A 203 4.11 6.86 -3.29
CA ASP A 203 5.25 6.72 -4.19
C ASP A 203 6.17 7.93 -4.04
N THR A 204 7.46 7.73 -4.30
CA THR A 204 8.46 8.81 -4.24
C THR A 204 8.08 9.98 -5.13
N SER A 205 7.46 9.72 -6.29
CA SER A 205 6.99 10.78 -7.18
C SER A 205 6.00 11.71 -6.49
N ASN A 206 5.23 11.28 -5.49
CA ASN A 206 4.27 12.08 -4.73
C ASN A 206 4.85 12.66 -3.42
N ILE A 207 6.15 12.54 -3.14
CA ILE A 207 6.74 13.00 -1.87
C ILE A 207 7.74 14.12 -2.12
N ILE A 208 7.68 15.17 -1.31
CA ILE A 208 8.67 16.25 -1.29
C ILE A 208 9.26 16.42 0.12
N ILE A 209 10.55 16.73 0.20
CA ILE A 209 11.29 16.92 1.45
C ILE A 209 11.34 18.40 1.79
N LEU A 210 10.83 18.78 2.95
CA LEU A 210 10.61 20.17 3.35
C LEU A 210 11.22 20.45 4.73
N SER A 211 11.52 21.71 5.00
CA SER A 211 11.74 22.17 6.37
C SER A 211 10.42 22.19 7.14
N PRO A 212 10.42 22.08 8.48
CA PRO A 212 9.18 22.10 9.26
C PRO A 212 8.34 23.37 9.06
N SER A 213 9.00 24.51 8.88
CA SER A 213 8.34 25.78 8.58
C SER A 213 7.63 25.73 7.23
N TYR A 214 8.32 25.28 6.19
CA TYR A 214 7.76 25.21 4.84
C TYR A 214 6.66 24.15 4.75
N HIS A 215 6.83 23.02 5.43
CA HIS A 215 5.83 21.98 5.56
C HIS A 215 4.52 22.54 6.16
N ARG A 216 4.62 23.31 7.26
CA ARG A 216 3.45 23.95 7.88
C ARG A 216 2.81 25.02 6.98
N ILE A 217 3.61 25.75 6.20
CA ILE A 217 3.11 26.73 5.24
C ILE A 217 2.26 26.04 4.17
N ILE A 218 2.73 24.91 3.60
CA ILE A 218 1.97 24.16 2.60
C ILE A 218 0.65 23.66 3.16
N HIS A 219 0.65 23.05 4.35
CA HIS A 219 -0.59 22.59 5.01
C HIS A 219 -1.62 23.71 5.19
N LYS A 220 -1.19 24.91 5.60
CA LYS A 220 -2.07 26.05 5.85
C LYS A 220 -2.53 26.76 4.59
N ALA A 221 -1.61 26.99 3.65
CA ALA A 221 -1.87 27.77 2.45
C ALA A 221 -2.49 26.93 1.32
N LYS A 222 -2.37 25.60 1.39
CA LYS A 222 -2.86 24.63 0.39
C LYS A 222 -2.52 25.06 -1.06
N PRO A 223 -1.23 25.35 -1.36
CA PRO A 223 -0.83 25.74 -2.70
C PRO A 223 -1.02 24.61 -3.71
N VAL A 224 -1.25 24.96 -4.98
CA VAL A 224 -1.35 23.98 -6.07
C VAL A 224 0.04 23.70 -6.61
N PHE A 225 0.44 22.42 -6.67
CA PHE A 225 1.71 22.02 -7.28
C PHE A 225 1.58 21.89 -8.80
N ASP A 226 2.40 22.66 -9.53
CA ASP A 226 2.59 22.52 -10.96
C ASP A 226 3.75 21.55 -11.23
N ARG A 227 3.39 20.33 -11.64
CA ARG A 227 4.34 19.27 -12.03
C ARG A 227 5.24 19.69 -13.19
N THR A 228 4.68 20.35 -14.21
CA THR A 228 5.41 20.72 -15.43
C THR A 228 6.50 21.73 -15.13
N ASN A 229 6.21 22.69 -14.24
CA ASN A 229 7.14 23.75 -13.88
C ASN A 229 7.91 23.49 -12.57
N LEU A 230 7.65 22.35 -11.90
CA LEU A 230 8.10 22.02 -10.55
C LEU A 230 7.99 23.22 -9.60
N SER A 231 6.76 23.71 -9.40
CA SER A 231 6.53 24.91 -8.59
C SER A 231 5.23 24.86 -7.81
N PHE A 232 5.21 25.45 -6.61
CA PHE A 232 4.00 25.70 -5.85
C PHE A 232 3.43 27.06 -6.23
N ARG A 233 2.13 27.08 -6.57
CA ARG A 233 1.34 28.30 -6.74
C ARG A 233 0.49 28.53 -5.50
N PHE A 234 0.80 29.59 -4.77
CA PHE A 234 0.09 29.97 -3.56
C PHE A 234 -1.15 30.82 -3.89
N PRO A 235 -2.19 30.80 -3.03
CA PRO A 235 -3.42 31.57 -3.25
C PRO A 235 -3.21 33.09 -3.34
N ASN A 236 -2.12 33.61 -2.75
CA ASN A 236 -1.74 35.03 -2.83
C ASN A 236 -1.03 35.41 -4.15
N GLY A 237 -0.93 34.49 -5.10
CA GLY A 237 -0.25 34.70 -6.38
C GLY A 237 1.26 34.47 -6.37
N LEU A 238 1.85 34.16 -5.20
CA LEU A 238 3.27 33.79 -5.12
C LEU A 238 3.48 32.44 -5.83
N VAL A 239 4.55 32.36 -6.63
CA VAL A 239 4.98 31.12 -7.29
C VAL A 239 6.40 30.82 -6.87
N GLU A 240 6.61 29.69 -6.19
CA GLU A 240 7.94 29.25 -5.75
C GLU A 240 8.33 27.95 -6.44
N LYS A 241 9.49 27.95 -7.09
CA LYS A 241 10.04 26.77 -7.76
C LYS A 241 10.79 25.89 -6.77
N VAL A 242 10.74 24.58 -7.00
CA VAL A 242 11.64 23.61 -6.36
C VAL A 242 13.08 24.01 -6.67
N LYS A 243 13.91 24.20 -5.65
CA LYS A 243 15.30 24.65 -5.80
C LYS A 243 16.27 23.50 -6.05
N ILE A 244 16.03 22.35 -5.42
CA ILE A 244 16.82 21.13 -5.60
C ILE A 244 15.88 19.99 -5.95
N ASP A 245 16.07 19.41 -7.13
CA ASP A 245 15.35 18.21 -7.56
C ASP A 245 16.36 17.12 -7.93
N LYS A 246 16.08 15.91 -7.45
CA LYS A 246 16.83 14.68 -7.72
C LYS A 246 15.92 13.55 -8.18
N HIS A 247 14.59 13.66 -8.05
CA HIS A 247 13.67 12.54 -8.28
C HIS A 247 12.30 12.92 -8.84
N LEU A 248 11.81 14.15 -8.70
CA LEU A 248 10.44 14.52 -9.13
C LEU A 248 10.31 14.58 -10.66
N THR A 249 11.41 14.83 -11.38
CA THR A 249 11.47 14.80 -12.86
C THR A 249 11.72 13.42 -13.46
N ASN A 250 12.22 12.46 -12.68
CA ASN A 250 12.69 11.15 -13.16
C ASN A 250 11.79 9.98 -12.69
N GLY A 251 10.63 10.26 -12.11
CA GLY A 251 9.70 9.29 -11.53
C GLY A 251 8.43 9.10 -12.35
#